data_AF-A0A7L2HF00-F1
#
_entry.id   AF-A0A7L2HF00-F1
#
_cell.length_a   1.000
_cell.length_b   1.000
_cell.length_c   1.000
_cell.angle_alpha   90.00
_cell.angle_beta   90.00
_cell.angle_gamma   90.00
#
_symmetry.space_group_name_H-M   'P 1'
#
loop_
_entity.id
_entity.type
_entity.pdbx_description
1 polymer ?
#
loop_
_entity_poly.entity_id
_entity_poly.type
_entity_poly.pdbx_seq_one_letter_code
_entity_poly.pdbx_strand_id
1 'polypeptide(L)'
;LLPQRRQEERRRRRAQQQELLLAESLGKHPLQNRWALWFFKNDKSKMWQANLRLVTKFSTVEDFWALYSHIQLASKLTSGCDYSLFKDGIEPMWEDSQNKRGGRWLITLAKQQRHTELDRFWLETLLCLIGEMFDDYSDEVCGAVINIRAKGDKIAIWTREAENREGVTHIGRVYKEHLGLSQKVTIGYQAHADTATKSSSLTKTKFVV
;
A
#
# COMPACT_ATOMS: atom_id res chain seq x y z
N LEU A 1 -31.56 5.96 0.19
CA LEU A 1 -30.11 5.77 0.02
C LEU A 1 -29.26 6.69 0.91
N LEU A 2 -29.49 8.01 0.97
CA LEU A 2 -28.78 8.95 1.88
C LEU A 2 -28.92 8.69 3.40
N PRO A 3 -30.05 8.19 3.94
CA PRO A 3 -30.19 7.93 5.38
C PRO A 3 -29.35 6.74 5.86
N GLN A 4 -29.24 5.69 5.04
CA GLN A 4 -28.48 4.47 5.36
C GLN A 4 -26.98 4.75 5.40
N ARG A 5 -26.42 5.51 4.44
CA ARG A 5 -25.01 5.93 4.47
C ARG A 5 -24.64 6.72 5.71
N ARG A 6 -25.49 7.70 6.11
CA ARG A 6 -25.27 8.48 7.34
C ARG A 6 -25.32 7.62 8.61
N GLN A 7 -26.17 6.59 8.63
CA GLN A 7 -26.25 5.67 9.76
C GLN A 7 -25.02 4.75 9.83
N GLU A 8 -24.51 4.30 8.67
CA GLU A 8 -23.31 3.49 8.57
C GLU A 8 -22.04 4.28 8.95
N GLU A 9 -21.92 5.52 8.50
CA GLU A 9 -20.83 6.43 8.91
C GLU A 9 -20.83 6.68 10.42
N ARG A 10 -22.00 6.92 11.02
CA ARG A 10 -22.12 7.06 12.48
C ARG A 10 -21.70 5.80 13.22
N ARG A 11 -22.05 4.63 12.71
CA ARG A 11 -21.63 3.33 13.28
C ARG A 11 -20.12 3.15 13.17
N ARG A 12 -19.52 3.44 12.01
CA ARG A 12 -18.06 3.37 11.82
C ARG A 12 -17.32 4.31 12.77
N ARG A 13 -17.77 5.57 12.89
CA ARG A 13 -17.18 6.54 13.83
C ARG A 13 -17.24 6.06 15.28
N ARG A 14 -18.38 5.51 15.71
CA ARG A 14 -18.53 4.94 17.06
C ARG A 14 -17.61 3.75 17.29
N ALA A 15 -17.52 2.84 16.32
CA ALA A 15 -16.63 1.68 16.41
C ALA A 15 -15.16 2.12 16.49
N GLN A 16 -14.75 3.08 15.67
CA GLN A 16 -13.39 3.63 15.67
C GLN A 16 -13.07 4.33 17.00
N GLN A 17 -14.01 5.11 17.56
CA GLN A 17 -13.85 5.74 18.87
C GLN A 17 -13.73 4.71 20.00
N GLN A 18 -14.51 3.62 19.94
CA GLN A 18 -14.43 2.55 20.93
C GLN A 18 -13.11 1.78 20.83
N GLU A 19 -12.59 1.58 19.61
CA GLU A 19 -11.29 0.95 19.35
C GLU A 19 -10.12 1.80 19.87
N LEU A 20 -10.20 3.13 19.70
CA LEU A 20 -9.25 4.10 20.26
C LEU A 20 -9.23 4.05 21.80
N LEU A 21 -10.40 4.10 22.45
CA LEU A 21 -10.50 4.01 23.91
C LEU A 21 -9.96 2.68 24.45
N LEU A 22 -10.18 1.58 23.73
CA LEU A 22 -9.64 0.28 24.09
C LEU A 22 -8.11 0.26 23.98
N ALA A 23 -7.56 0.81 22.90
CA ALA A 23 -6.10 0.93 22.70
C ALA A 23 -5.46 1.72 23.85
N GLU A 24 -6.03 2.88 24.20
CA GLU A 24 -5.56 3.69 25.33
C GLU A 24 -5.61 2.92 26.66
N SER A 25 -6.70 2.20 26.93
CA SER A 25 -6.84 1.40 28.15
C SER A 25 -5.82 0.26 28.27
N LEU A 26 -5.34 -0.24 27.14
CA LEU A 26 -4.32 -1.29 27.04
C LEU A 26 -2.90 -0.72 26.94
N GLY A 27 -2.72 0.61 26.98
CA GLY A 27 -1.43 1.28 26.81
C GLY A 27 -0.85 1.13 25.40
N LYS A 28 -1.68 0.85 24.39
CA LYS A 28 -1.30 0.77 22.98
C LYS A 28 -1.35 2.14 22.31
N HIS A 29 -0.50 2.35 21.32
CA HIS A 29 -0.42 3.60 20.57
C HIS A 29 -1.30 3.51 19.32
N PRO A 30 -2.41 4.26 19.26
CA PRO A 30 -3.30 4.22 18.10
C PRO A 30 -2.63 4.85 16.86
N LEU A 31 -2.86 4.23 15.71
CA LEU A 31 -2.53 4.80 14.40
C LEU A 31 -3.66 5.72 13.94
N GLN A 32 -3.33 6.69 13.07
CA GLN A 32 -4.34 7.58 12.48
C GLN A 32 -5.39 6.82 11.66
N ASN A 33 -4.93 5.82 10.91
CA ASN A 33 -5.78 4.95 10.10
C ASN A 33 -5.69 3.49 10.58
N ARG A 34 -6.80 2.77 10.41
CA ARG A 34 -6.80 1.31 10.47
C ARG A 34 -6.30 0.77 9.13
N TRP A 35 -5.47 -0.25 9.17
CA TRP A 35 -4.85 -0.86 8.00
C TRP A 35 -5.21 -2.33 7.89
N ALA A 36 -5.24 -2.83 6.66
CA ALA A 36 -5.51 -4.22 6.30
C ALA A 36 -4.33 -4.78 5.52
N LEU A 37 -3.72 -5.85 6.05
CA LEU A 37 -2.69 -6.60 5.35
C LEU A 37 -3.35 -7.70 4.52
N TRP A 38 -3.01 -7.75 3.24
CA TRP A 38 -3.45 -8.75 2.28
C TRP A 38 -2.26 -9.55 1.77
N PHE A 39 -2.52 -10.81 1.45
CA PHE A 39 -1.57 -11.71 0.82
C PHE A 39 -2.16 -12.24 -0.48
N PHE A 40 -1.35 -12.19 -1.53
CA PHE A 40 -1.69 -12.79 -2.82
C PHE A 40 -0.68 -13.90 -3.13
N LYS A 41 -1.18 -15.04 -3.61
CA LYS A 41 -0.34 -16.11 -4.17
C LYS A 41 -0.90 -16.52 -5.52
N ASN A 42 -0.10 -16.34 -6.57
CA ASN A 42 -0.52 -16.69 -7.92
C ASN A 42 -0.70 -18.20 -8.09
N ASP A 43 -1.93 -18.68 -7.94
CA ASP A 43 -2.37 -20.01 -8.32
C ASP A 43 -3.06 -19.92 -9.68
N LYS A 44 -2.41 -20.47 -10.71
CA LYS A 44 -2.88 -20.40 -12.10
C LYS A 44 -4.20 -21.14 -12.33
N SER A 45 -4.63 -21.98 -11.39
CA SER A 45 -5.90 -22.70 -11.47
C SER A 45 -7.11 -21.84 -11.05
N LYS A 46 -6.87 -20.67 -10.45
CA LYS A 46 -7.91 -19.80 -9.88
C LYS A 46 -7.97 -18.47 -10.59
N MET A 47 -9.13 -17.83 -10.52
CA MET A 47 -9.29 -16.42 -10.87
C MET A 47 -8.43 -15.55 -9.95
N TRP A 48 -7.96 -14.40 -10.46
CA TRP A 48 -7.06 -13.51 -9.73
C TRP A 48 -7.61 -13.11 -8.36
N GLN A 49 -8.89 -12.73 -8.28
CA GLN A 49 -9.54 -12.31 -7.04
C GLN A 49 -9.52 -13.41 -5.98
N ALA A 50 -9.66 -14.69 -6.38
CA ALA A 50 -9.64 -15.82 -5.46
C ALA A 50 -8.23 -16.11 -4.88
N ASN A 51 -7.18 -15.54 -5.48
CA ASN A 51 -5.81 -15.64 -5.02
C ASN A 51 -5.44 -14.57 -3.99
N LEU A 52 -6.27 -13.53 -3.85
CA LEU A 52 -6.11 -12.45 -2.88
C LEU A 52 -6.83 -12.80 -1.57
N ARG A 53 -6.14 -12.68 -0.45
CA ARG A 53 -6.68 -13.01 0.88
C ARG A 53 -6.35 -11.93 1.88
N LEU A 54 -7.35 -11.50 2.65
CA LEU A 54 -7.13 -10.69 3.83
C LEU A 54 -6.42 -11.54 4.88
N VAL A 55 -5.28 -11.06 5.39
CA VAL A 55 -4.53 -11.73 6.46
C VAL A 55 -5.03 -11.25 7.81
N THR A 56 -4.96 -9.94 8.05
CA THR A 56 -5.44 -9.33 9.29
C THR A 56 -5.65 -7.82 9.10
N LYS A 57 -6.24 -7.19 10.11
CA LYS A 57 -6.37 -5.74 10.22
C LYS A 57 -5.80 -5.28 11.56
N PHE A 58 -5.22 -4.08 11.58
CA PHE A 58 -4.66 -3.49 12.80
C PHE A 58 -4.84 -1.97 12.79
N SER A 59 -4.88 -1.39 13.98
CA SER A 59 -5.11 0.04 14.22
C SER A 59 -4.14 0.64 15.25
N THR A 60 -3.13 -0.12 15.68
CA THR A 60 -2.13 0.31 16.67
C THR A 60 -0.71 -0.02 16.21
N VAL A 61 0.27 0.70 16.75
CA VAL A 61 1.70 0.48 16.47
C VAL A 61 2.14 -0.90 16.95
N GLU A 62 1.67 -1.35 18.11
CA GLU A 62 2.00 -2.65 18.69
C GLU A 62 1.48 -3.79 17.83
N ASP A 63 0.24 -3.69 17.33
CA ASP A 63 -0.35 -4.72 16.48
C ASP A 63 0.36 -4.79 15.12
N PHE A 64 0.83 -3.65 14.59
CA PHE A 64 1.69 -3.61 13.41
C PHE A 64 2.99 -4.39 13.64
N TRP A 65 3.72 -4.09 14.72
CA TRP A 65 5.00 -4.77 15.00
C TRP A 65 4.83 -6.24 15.38
N ALA A 66 3.78 -6.58 16.11
CA ALA A 66 3.40 -7.97 16.40
C ALA A 66 3.12 -8.73 15.10
N LEU A 67 2.41 -8.13 14.13
CA LEU A 67 2.20 -8.73 12.82
C LEU A 67 3.52 -8.86 12.04
N TYR A 68 4.26 -7.76 11.89
CA TYR A 68 5.47 -7.72 11.06
C TYR A 68 6.53 -8.72 11.52
N SER A 69 6.67 -8.92 12.84
CA SER A 69 7.59 -9.91 13.43
C SER A 69 7.19 -11.37 13.20
N HIS A 70 5.92 -11.66 12.91
CA HIS A 70 5.40 -13.03 12.76
C HIS A 70 5.09 -13.42 11.31
N ILE A 71 5.15 -12.48 10.37
CA ILE A 71 5.03 -12.78 8.94
C ILE A 71 6.39 -13.04 8.31
N GLN A 72 6.38 -13.78 7.21
CA GLN A 72 7.59 -14.04 6.44
C GLN A 72 8.05 -12.76 5.74
N LEU A 73 9.35 -12.45 5.83
CA LEU A 73 9.95 -11.34 5.10
C LEU A 73 9.71 -11.46 3.59
N ALA A 74 9.54 -10.32 2.93
CA ALA A 74 9.20 -10.26 1.51
C ALA A 74 10.26 -10.95 0.64
N SER A 75 11.55 -10.78 0.97
CA SER A 75 12.68 -11.42 0.29
C SER A 75 12.67 -12.96 0.36
N LYS A 76 11.98 -13.52 1.35
CA LYS A 76 11.87 -14.97 1.58
C LYS A 76 10.65 -15.58 0.89
N LEU A 77 9.73 -14.79 0.36
CA LEU A 77 8.53 -15.32 -0.30
C LEU A 77 8.88 -15.99 -1.64
N THR A 78 8.03 -16.93 -2.05
CA THR A 78 8.14 -17.54 -3.38
C THR A 78 7.72 -16.56 -4.47
N SER A 79 8.40 -16.61 -5.62
CA SER A 79 8.02 -15.81 -6.80
C SER A 79 6.56 -16.04 -7.19
N GLY A 80 5.82 -14.96 -7.41
CA GLY A 80 4.38 -14.97 -7.65
C GLY A 80 3.55 -14.68 -6.40
N CYS A 81 4.18 -14.45 -5.25
CA CYS A 81 3.52 -13.93 -4.06
C CYS A 81 3.64 -12.41 -3.96
N ASP A 82 2.62 -11.78 -3.36
CA ASP A 82 2.58 -10.36 -3.06
C ASP A 82 2.10 -10.12 -1.62
N TYR A 83 2.60 -9.06 -0.99
CA TYR A 83 1.93 -8.45 0.16
C TYR A 83 1.32 -7.11 -0.26
N SER A 84 0.23 -6.73 0.40
CA SER A 84 -0.38 -5.42 0.22
C SER A 84 -0.88 -4.89 1.54
N LEU A 85 -0.51 -3.66 1.89
CA LEU A 85 -1.04 -2.96 3.06
C LEU A 85 -1.89 -1.79 2.59
N PHE A 86 -3.19 -1.82 2.85
CA PHE A 86 -4.14 -0.80 2.41
C PHE A 86 -4.96 -0.28 3.60
N LYS A 87 -5.40 0.98 3.54
CA LYS A 87 -6.33 1.54 4.53
C LYS A 87 -7.58 0.66 4.58
N ASP A 88 -8.14 0.46 5.77
CA ASP A 88 -9.28 -0.44 5.95
C ASP A 88 -10.49 0.00 5.10
N GLY A 89 -11.11 -0.97 4.43
CA GLY A 89 -12.20 -0.73 3.48
C GLY A 89 -11.74 -0.40 2.06
N ILE A 90 -10.43 -0.42 1.76
CA ILE A 90 -9.89 -0.35 0.40
C ILE A 90 -9.27 -1.69 0.04
N GLU A 91 -9.76 -2.33 -1.01
CA GLU A 91 -9.19 -3.56 -1.54
C GLU A 91 -7.99 -3.24 -2.46
N PRO A 92 -6.91 -4.05 -2.44
CA PRO A 92 -5.71 -3.83 -3.25
C PRO A 92 -5.92 -4.23 -4.71
N MET A 93 -6.95 -3.69 -5.35
CA MET A 93 -7.34 -3.94 -6.73
C MET A 93 -7.78 -2.65 -7.41
N TRP A 94 -7.65 -2.61 -8.74
CA TRP A 94 -7.92 -1.43 -9.55
C TRP A 94 -9.42 -1.16 -9.71
N GLU A 95 -10.26 -2.17 -9.50
CA GLU A 95 -11.71 -2.08 -9.50
C GLU A 95 -12.28 -1.37 -8.27
N ASP A 96 -11.51 -1.30 -7.17
CA ASP A 96 -11.94 -0.60 -5.96
C ASP A 96 -12.23 0.88 -6.29
N SER A 97 -13.35 1.37 -5.77
CA SER A 97 -13.82 2.74 -6.00
C SER A 97 -12.78 3.83 -5.66
N GLN A 98 -11.89 3.56 -4.70
CA GLN A 98 -10.83 4.45 -4.25
C GLN A 98 -9.56 4.33 -5.10
N ASN A 99 -9.40 3.26 -5.88
CA ASN A 99 -8.21 3.03 -6.72
C ASN A 99 -8.47 3.27 -8.20
N LYS A 100 -9.72 3.13 -8.69
CA LYS A 100 -10.02 3.12 -10.14
C LYS A 100 -9.58 4.38 -10.90
N ARG A 101 -9.54 5.55 -10.26
CA ARG A 101 -9.03 6.81 -10.84
C ARG A 101 -7.59 7.14 -10.42
N GLY A 102 -7.02 6.27 -9.61
CA GLY A 102 -5.73 6.43 -9.00
C GLY A 102 -4.58 5.98 -9.88
N GLY A 103 -3.45 5.81 -9.22
CA GLY A 103 -2.22 5.31 -9.82
C GLY A 103 -1.21 4.96 -8.76
N ARG A 104 0.01 4.65 -9.19
CA ARG A 104 1.07 4.19 -8.30
C ARG A 104 2.43 4.79 -8.60
N TRP A 105 3.17 5.13 -7.57
CA TRP A 105 4.62 5.28 -7.64
C TRP A 105 5.27 3.91 -7.66
N LEU A 106 6.10 3.62 -8.66
CA LEU A 106 6.69 2.30 -8.86
C LEU A 106 8.20 2.33 -8.68
N ILE A 107 8.69 1.44 -7.82
CA ILE A 107 10.11 1.12 -7.66
C ILE A 107 10.32 -0.31 -8.16
N THR A 108 11.31 -0.48 -9.02
CA THR A 108 11.71 -1.81 -9.52
C THR A 108 13.09 -2.13 -9.01
N LEU A 109 13.22 -3.28 -8.36
CA LEU A 109 14.49 -3.80 -7.86
C LEU A 109 14.96 -4.92 -8.77
N ALA A 110 16.24 -4.89 -9.13
CA ALA A 110 16.88 -6.02 -9.79
C ALA A 110 16.94 -7.23 -8.83
N LYS A 111 16.98 -8.45 -9.37
CA LYS A 111 17.01 -9.70 -8.58
C LYS A 111 18.14 -9.70 -7.53
N GLN A 112 19.28 -9.08 -7.85
CA GLN A 112 20.45 -8.98 -6.99
C GLN A 112 20.19 -8.13 -5.74
N GLN A 113 19.28 -7.16 -5.81
CA GLN A 113 18.93 -6.27 -4.70
C GLN A 113 17.93 -6.91 -3.73
N ARG A 114 17.38 -8.10 -4.04
CA ARG A 114 16.38 -8.78 -3.19
C ARG A 114 16.87 -9.00 -1.76
N HIS A 115 18.13 -9.41 -1.62
CA HIS A 115 18.68 -9.79 -0.32
C HIS A 115 19.34 -8.62 0.42
N THR A 116 19.48 -7.45 -0.21
CA THR A 116 20.16 -6.29 0.37
C THR A 116 19.21 -5.11 0.62
N GLU A 117 18.26 -4.86 -0.29
CA GLU A 117 17.41 -3.66 -0.24
C GLU A 117 15.93 -3.96 0.00
N LEU A 118 15.41 -5.10 -0.48
CA LEU A 118 13.97 -5.31 -0.60
C LEU A 118 13.22 -5.23 0.73
N ASP A 119 13.70 -5.94 1.75
CA ASP A 119 13.02 -5.97 3.05
C ASP A 119 13.10 -4.61 3.74
N ARG A 120 14.22 -3.90 3.59
CA ARG A 120 14.38 -2.52 4.09
C ARG A 120 13.40 -1.59 3.41
N PHE A 121 13.40 -1.53 2.07
CA PHE A 121 12.47 -0.68 1.33
C PHE A 121 11.02 -1.01 1.64
N TRP A 122 10.69 -2.29 1.80
CA TRP A 122 9.33 -2.67 2.16
C TRP A 122 8.96 -2.18 3.57
N LEU A 123 9.83 -2.36 4.56
CA LEU A 123 9.60 -1.84 5.90
C LEU A 123 9.45 -0.32 5.91
N GLU A 124 10.37 0.41 5.27
CA GLU A 124 10.29 1.88 5.15
C GLU A 124 8.98 2.32 4.50
N THR A 125 8.52 1.60 3.47
CA THR A 125 7.22 1.86 2.84
C THR A 125 6.07 1.69 3.84
N LEU A 126 6.07 0.59 4.60
CA LEU A 126 5.04 0.34 5.62
C LEU A 126 5.05 1.43 6.70
N LEU A 127 6.23 1.87 7.14
CA LEU A 127 6.39 2.94 8.12
C LEU A 127 5.91 4.30 7.58
N CYS A 128 6.21 4.62 6.32
CA CYS A 128 5.67 5.82 5.66
C CYS A 128 4.14 5.83 5.63
N LEU A 129 3.53 4.67 5.39
CA LEU A 129 2.07 4.50 5.37
C LEU A 129 1.49 4.69 6.77
N ILE A 130 1.85 3.83 7.73
CA ILE A 130 1.21 3.83 9.06
C ILE A 130 1.56 5.08 9.88
N GLY A 131 2.70 5.71 9.59
CA GLY A 131 3.12 6.97 10.20
C GLY A 131 2.52 8.21 9.54
N GLU A 132 1.78 8.06 8.42
CA GLU A 132 1.21 9.17 7.65
C GLU A 132 2.29 10.22 7.27
N MET A 133 3.40 9.75 6.72
CA MET A 133 4.59 10.57 6.44
C MET A 133 4.48 11.46 5.19
N PHE A 134 3.28 11.66 4.65
CA PHE A 134 3.05 12.46 3.44
C PHE A 134 2.27 13.75 3.73
N ASP A 135 2.35 14.24 4.97
CA ASP A 135 1.70 15.46 5.45
C ASP A 135 0.20 15.48 5.08
N ASP A 136 -0.29 16.62 4.57
CA ASP A 136 -1.67 16.83 4.10
C ASP A 136 -2.08 15.89 2.96
N TYR A 137 -1.13 15.23 2.30
CA TYR A 137 -1.38 14.30 1.21
C TYR A 137 -1.44 12.83 1.66
N SER A 138 -1.28 12.54 2.95
CA SER A 138 -1.41 11.17 3.49
C SER A 138 -2.82 10.60 3.25
N ASP A 139 -3.83 11.46 3.23
CA ASP A 139 -5.19 11.07 2.85
C ASP A 139 -5.31 10.66 1.38
N GLU A 140 -4.42 11.07 0.49
CA GLU A 140 -4.43 10.61 -0.92
C GLU A 140 -3.90 9.19 -1.08
N VAL A 141 -3.17 8.65 -0.09
CA VAL A 141 -2.60 7.29 -0.13
C VAL A 141 -3.68 6.25 0.21
N CYS A 142 -3.83 5.29 -0.70
CA CYS A 142 -4.69 4.12 -0.50
C CYS A 142 -3.96 2.98 0.22
N GLY A 143 -2.70 2.76 -0.14
CA GLY A 143 -1.93 1.62 0.34
C GLY A 143 -0.66 1.38 -0.47
N ALA A 144 -0.02 0.26 -0.22
CA ALA A 144 1.20 -0.16 -0.92
C ALA A 144 1.19 -1.65 -1.23
N VAL A 145 1.89 -2.02 -2.30
CA VAL A 145 2.03 -3.40 -2.78
C VAL A 145 3.51 -3.72 -2.98
N ILE A 146 3.94 -4.88 -2.51
CA ILE A 146 5.22 -5.48 -2.90
C ILE A 146 4.97 -6.74 -3.73
N ASN A 147 5.61 -6.81 -4.90
CA ASN A 147 5.49 -7.93 -5.84
C ASN A 147 6.79 -8.72 -5.94
N ILE A 148 6.74 -10.00 -5.59
CA ILE A 148 7.91 -10.88 -5.69
C ILE A 148 7.88 -11.61 -7.01
N ARG A 149 8.87 -11.37 -7.89
CA ARG A 149 8.90 -11.95 -9.24
C ARG A 149 10.28 -12.48 -9.61
N ALA A 150 10.32 -13.47 -10.49
CA ALA A 150 11.58 -14.10 -10.90
C ALA A 150 12.57 -13.11 -11.59
N LYS A 151 12.06 -12.12 -12.32
CA LYS A 151 12.87 -11.16 -13.10
C LYS A 151 13.31 -9.92 -12.32
N GLY A 152 12.78 -9.71 -11.12
CA GLY A 152 12.99 -8.50 -10.33
C GLY A 152 11.72 -8.11 -9.59
N ASP A 153 11.88 -7.52 -8.42
CA ASP A 153 10.78 -7.20 -7.52
C ASP A 153 10.27 -5.79 -7.73
N LYS A 154 9.05 -5.53 -7.28
CA LYS A 154 8.46 -4.20 -7.38
C LYS A 154 7.86 -3.80 -6.05
N ILE A 155 8.03 -2.54 -5.67
CA ILE A 155 7.30 -1.92 -4.56
C ILE A 155 6.54 -0.73 -5.13
N ALA A 156 5.29 -0.58 -4.73
CA ALA A 156 4.45 0.50 -5.22
C ALA A 156 3.55 1.10 -4.14
N ILE A 157 3.54 2.43 -4.02
CA ILE A 157 2.53 3.17 -3.25
C ILE A 157 1.41 3.58 -4.20
N TRP A 158 0.17 3.29 -3.82
CA TRP A 158 -1.04 3.58 -4.57
C TRP A 158 -1.73 4.81 -4.00
N THR A 159 -2.17 5.71 -4.88
CA THR A 159 -2.90 6.93 -4.52
C THR A 159 -4.24 6.99 -5.23
N ARG A 160 -5.20 7.72 -4.65
CA ARG A 160 -6.60 7.70 -5.08
C ARG A 160 -6.93 8.44 -6.37
N GLU A 161 -6.17 9.50 -6.68
CA GLU A 161 -6.47 10.40 -7.79
C GLU A 161 -5.21 10.70 -8.59
N ALA A 162 -5.08 10.09 -9.77
CA ALA A 162 -3.92 10.25 -10.63
C ALA A 162 -3.79 11.66 -11.21
N GLU A 163 -4.88 12.42 -11.29
CA GLU A 163 -4.87 13.79 -11.80
C GLU A 163 -4.48 14.85 -10.76
N ASN A 164 -4.40 14.49 -9.48
CA ASN A 164 -3.90 15.37 -8.42
C ASN A 164 -2.36 15.49 -8.51
N ARG A 165 -1.88 16.26 -9.49
CA ARG A 165 -0.44 16.40 -9.78
C ARG A 165 0.36 16.84 -8.56
N GLU A 166 -0.17 17.79 -7.78
CA GLU A 166 0.54 18.34 -6.61
C GLU A 166 0.75 17.26 -5.56
N GLY A 167 -0.33 16.61 -5.11
CA GLY A 167 -0.26 15.56 -4.10
C GLY A 167 0.53 14.34 -4.57
N VAL A 168 0.30 13.88 -5.80
CA VAL A 168 1.05 12.75 -6.36
C VAL A 168 2.54 13.05 -6.42
N THR A 169 2.95 14.24 -6.88
CA THR A 169 4.37 14.60 -6.97
C THR A 169 4.99 14.78 -5.60
N HIS A 170 4.26 15.37 -4.64
CA HIS A 170 4.71 15.50 -3.26
C HIS A 170 4.98 14.13 -2.62
N ILE A 171 4.00 13.22 -2.66
CA ILE A 171 4.13 11.84 -2.15
C ILE A 171 5.36 11.15 -2.75
N GLY A 172 5.55 11.30 -4.07
CA GLY A 172 6.68 10.68 -4.75
C GLY A 172 8.04 11.19 -4.26
N ARG A 173 8.19 12.50 -4.05
CA ARG A 173 9.44 13.10 -3.56
C ARG A 173 9.75 12.66 -2.14
N VAL A 174 8.78 12.76 -1.25
CA VAL A 174 8.91 12.35 0.15
C VAL A 174 9.23 10.86 0.25
N TYR A 175 8.54 10.03 -0.53
CA TYR A 175 8.82 8.59 -0.58
C TYR A 175 10.23 8.28 -1.08
N LYS A 176 10.68 8.95 -2.15
CA LYS A 176 12.05 8.81 -2.68
C LYS A 176 13.11 9.18 -1.63
N GLU A 177 12.85 10.23 -0.86
CA GLU A 177 13.72 10.70 0.22
C GLU A 177 13.78 9.70 1.39
N HIS A 178 12.64 9.22 1.90
CA HIS A 178 12.60 8.24 2.99
C HIS A 178 13.29 6.92 2.65
N LEU A 179 13.25 6.49 1.39
CA LEU A 179 13.98 5.30 0.96
C LEU A 179 15.50 5.52 0.84
N GLY A 180 15.98 6.76 0.92
CA GLY A 180 17.38 7.11 0.74
C GLY A 180 17.85 6.92 -0.70
N LEU A 181 16.95 7.05 -1.68
CA LEU A 181 17.32 6.92 -3.08
C LEU A 181 18.16 8.12 -3.53
N SER A 182 19.26 7.85 -4.25
CA SER A 182 20.08 8.90 -4.83
C SER A 182 19.26 9.82 -5.73
N GLN A 183 19.62 11.12 -5.77
CA GLN A 183 19.01 12.11 -6.65
C GLN A 183 19.03 11.69 -8.14
N LYS A 184 20.02 10.86 -8.55
CA LYS A 184 20.14 10.33 -9.91
C LYS A 184 19.09 9.25 -10.25
N VAL A 185 18.51 8.61 -9.23
CA VAL A 185 17.49 7.58 -9.42
C VAL A 185 16.14 8.26 -9.60
N THR A 186 15.52 8.08 -10.77
CA THR A 186 14.16 8.52 -11.02
C THR A 186 13.18 7.40 -10.72
N ILE A 187 12.11 7.68 -9.97
CA ILE A 187 10.96 6.78 -9.87
C ILE A 187 9.82 7.31 -10.74
N GLY A 188 8.93 6.42 -11.18
CA GLY A 188 7.88 6.74 -12.14
C GLY A 188 6.48 6.50 -11.56
N TYR A 189 5.56 7.41 -11.83
CA TYR A 189 4.15 7.27 -11.50
C TYR A 189 3.35 6.76 -12.69
N GLN A 190 2.50 5.76 -12.47
CA GLN A 190 1.68 5.13 -13.50
C GLN A 190 0.20 5.17 -13.08
N ALA A 191 -0.66 5.71 -13.93
CA ALA A 191 -2.11 5.65 -13.70
C ALA A 191 -2.61 4.20 -13.81
N HIS A 192 -3.58 3.82 -12.99
CA HIS A 192 -4.14 2.46 -13.02
C HIS A 192 -4.85 2.16 -14.33
N ALA A 193 -5.59 3.13 -14.89
CA ALA A 193 -6.26 3.00 -16.19
C ALA A 193 -5.30 2.66 -17.34
N ASP A 194 -4.11 3.25 -17.35
CA ASP A 194 -3.07 2.99 -18.37
C ASP A 194 -2.40 1.62 -18.19
N THR A 195 -2.36 1.12 -16.95
CA THR A 195 -1.74 -0.17 -16.61
C THR A 195 -2.70 -1.33 -16.90
N ALA A 196 -3.99 -1.15 -16.62
CA ALA A 196 -5.00 -2.20 -16.79
C ALA A 196 -5.25 -2.57 -18.25
N THR A 197 -5.08 -1.62 -19.17
CA THR A 197 -5.34 -1.78 -20.61
C THR A 197 -4.16 -2.34 -21.40
N LYS A 198 -2.98 -2.51 -20.79
CA LYS A 198 -1.74 -2.93 -21.47
C LYS A 198 -1.12 -4.15 -20.80
N SER A 199 -0.84 -5.21 -21.59
CA SER A 199 -0.12 -6.40 -21.10
C SER A 199 1.42 -6.27 -21.17
N SER A 200 1.95 -5.16 -21.70
CA SER A 200 3.39 -4.96 -21.90
C SER A 200 4.03 -4.07 -20.82
N SER A 201 5.34 -4.24 -20.61
CA SER A 201 6.16 -3.52 -19.64
C SER A 201 6.36 -2.01 -19.91
N LEU A 202 5.66 -1.45 -20.90
CA LEU A 202 5.79 -0.06 -21.37
C LEU A 202 4.55 0.78 -21.01
N THR A 203 4.03 0.63 -19.79
CA THR A 203 3.01 1.55 -19.28
C THR A 203 3.57 2.98 -19.27
N LYS A 204 2.80 3.93 -19.81
CA LYS A 204 3.24 5.33 -19.90
C LYS A 204 3.41 5.88 -18.49
N THR A 205 4.58 6.44 -18.21
CA THR A 205 4.84 7.17 -16.98
C THR A 205 4.18 8.54 -17.07
N LYS A 206 3.31 8.86 -16.10
CA LYS A 206 2.59 10.15 -16.04
C LYS A 206 3.44 11.22 -15.34
N PHE A 207 4.13 10.86 -14.26
CA PHE A 207 5.03 11.75 -13.52
C PHE A 207 6.33 11.04 -13.16
N VAL A 208 7.39 11.82 -12.97
CA VAL A 208 8.71 11.36 -12.50
C VAL A 208 9.21 12.27 -11.39
N VAL A 209 9.92 11.70 -10.42
CA VAL A 209 10.61 12.41 -9.32
C VAL A 209 11.95 11.77 -9.01
#